data_AF-A0A5N7N2M0-F1
#
_entry.id   AF-A0A5N7N2M0-F1
#
_cell.length_a   1.000
_cell.length_b   1.000
_cell.length_c   1.000
_cell.angle_alpha   90.00
_cell.angle_beta   90.00
_cell.angle_gamma   90.00
#
_symmetry.space_group_name_H-M   'P 1'
#
loop_
_entity.id
_entity.type
_entity.pdbx_description
1 polymer ?
#
loop_
_entity_poly.entity_id
_entity_poly.type
_entity_poly.pdbx_seq_one_letter_code
_entity_poly.pdbx_strand_id
1 'polypeptide(L)'
;MAETFQGRVIIGRADAESLAIQVLNFIVADVDRIIQFLNITGLQPETIRESATSSHFLLGVLEYVAKDDELLKAIDQDLKIRPAAILAAIVHLSPEPEEKPLNAKVAATPQLPRRNLFH
;
A
#
# COMPACT_ATOMS: atom_id res chain seq x y z
N MET A 1 -8.46 5.68 -24.80
CA MET A 1 -9.28 6.68 -24.07
C MET A 1 -9.02 6.43 -22.59
N ALA A 2 -8.05 7.13 -22.01
CA ALA A 2 -7.79 7.04 -20.58
C ALA A 2 -8.66 8.09 -19.90
N GLU A 3 -9.72 7.66 -19.22
CA GLU A 3 -10.45 8.53 -18.28
C GLU A 3 -9.49 8.82 -17.12
N THR A 4 -8.70 9.86 -17.30
CA THR A 4 -7.78 10.33 -16.28
C THR A 4 -8.59 10.79 -15.08
N PHE A 5 -8.22 10.33 -13.89
CA PHE A 5 -8.82 10.66 -12.60
C PHE A 5 -8.53 12.12 -12.18
N GLN A 6 -8.73 13.09 -13.09
CA GLN A 6 -8.37 14.52 -13.01
C GLN A 6 -9.21 15.29 -11.98
N GLY A 7 -9.22 14.85 -10.73
CA GLY A 7 -9.96 15.46 -9.62
C GLY A 7 -11.28 14.76 -9.28
N ARG A 8 -11.49 13.50 -9.71
CA ARG A 8 -12.61 12.70 -9.21
C ARG A 8 -12.30 12.20 -7.79
N VAL A 9 -13.30 12.27 -6.92
CA VAL A 9 -13.25 11.68 -5.57
C VAL A 9 -13.15 10.16 -5.74
N ILE A 10 -12.26 9.52 -4.98
CA ILE A 10 -12.19 8.07 -4.93
C ILE A 10 -13.51 7.58 -4.33
N ILE A 11 -14.30 6.83 -5.09
CA ILE A 11 -15.66 6.41 -4.69
C ILE A 11 -15.72 4.97 -4.18
N GLY A 12 -14.62 4.21 -4.22
CA GLY A 12 -14.60 2.83 -3.76
C GLY A 12 -13.24 2.16 -3.83
N ARG A 13 -13.16 0.94 -3.29
CA ARG A 13 -11.91 0.17 -3.17
C ARG A 13 -11.23 -0.09 -4.51
N ALA A 14 -11.98 -0.52 -5.53
CA ALA A 14 -11.43 -0.80 -6.85
C ALA A 14 -10.79 0.44 -7.52
N ASP A 15 -11.35 1.62 -7.23
CA ASP A 15 -10.84 2.91 -7.70
C ASP A 15 -9.52 3.26 -7.00
N ALA A 16 -9.49 3.05 -5.68
CA ALA A 16 -8.30 3.21 -4.86
C ALA A 16 -7.17 2.25 -5.25
N GLU A 17 -7.49 0.99 -5.59
CA GLU A 17 -6.54 0.00 -6.08
C GLU A 17 -5.95 0.41 -7.43
N SER A 18 -6.80 0.87 -8.36
CA SER A 18 -6.33 1.39 -9.66
C SER A 18 -5.45 2.62 -9.51
N LEU A 19 -5.76 3.51 -8.56
CA LEU A 19 -4.92 4.66 -8.24
C LEU A 19 -3.55 4.21 -7.70
N ALA A 20 -3.54 3.28 -6.75
CA ALA A 20 -2.32 2.76 -6.15
C ALA A 20 -1.42 2.07 -7.17
N ILE A 21 -1.99 1.30 -8.11
CA ILE A 21 -1.23 0.68 -9.19
C ILE A 21 -0.60 1.73 -10.11
N GLN A 22 -1.31 2.82 -10.43
CA GLN A 22 -0.73 3.92 -11.23
C GLN A 22 0.42 4.60 -10.51
N VAL A 23 0.25 4.89 -9.21
CA VAL A 23 1.31 5.47 -8.37
C VAL A 23 2.51 4.54 -8.28
N LEU A 24 2.29 3.24 -8.07
CA LEU A 24 3.35 2.24 -8.09
C LEU A 24 4.08 2.24 -9.43
N ASN A 25 3.34 2.25 -10.56
CA ASN A 25 3.92 2.27 -11.89
C ASN A 25 4.81 3.49 -12.14
N PHE A 26 4.46 4.64 -11.56
CA PHE A 26 5.29 5.84 -11.59
C PHE A 26 6.57 5.71 -10.75
N ILE A 27 6.53 5.00 -9.63
CA ILE A 27 7.73 4.68 -8.85
C ILE A 27 8.63 3.70 -9.61
N VAL A 28 8.10 2.63 -10.21
CA VAL A 28 8.92 1.68 -10.99
C VAL A 28 9.38 2.24 -12.35
N ALA A 29 8.75 3.30 -12.87
CA ALA A 29 9.21 3.97 -14.08
C ALA A 29 10.57 4.66 -13.88
N ASP A 30 10.93 4.99 -12.64
CA ASP A 30 12.19 5.64 -12.30
C ASP A 30 13.06 4.74 -11.40
N VAL A 31 14.28 4.45 -11.87
CA VAL A 31 15.19 3.51 -11.21
C VAL A 31 15.64 4.01 -9.83
N ASP A 32 15.80 5.32 -9.65
CA ASP A 32 16.23 5.89 -8.37
C ASP A 32 15.10 5.77 -7.33
N ARG A 33 13.87 6.11 -7.74
CA ARG A 33 12.68 6.02 -6.88
C ARG A 33 12.39 4.59 -6.43
N ILE A 34 12.49 3.62 -7.33
CA ILE A 34 12.24 2.22 -6.95
C ILE A 34 13.32 1.70 -6.00
N ILE A 35 14.60 2.06 -6.19
CA ILE A 35 15.68 1.67 -5.28
C ILE A 35 15.44 2.28 -3.90
N GLN A 36 15.09 3.57 -3.83
CA GLN A 36 14.78 4.23 -2.57
C GLN A 36 13.56 3.61 -1.87
N PHE A 37 12.49 3.34 -2.62
CA PHE A 37 11.30 2.65 -2.10
C PHE A 37 11.65 1.29 -1.50
N LEU A 38 12.44 0.48 -2.22
CA LEU A 38 12.87 -0.83 -1.74
C LEU A 38 13.74 -0.74 -0.48
N ASN A 39 14.63 0.25 -0.42
CA ASN A 39 15.49 0.48 0.74
C ASN A 39 14.67 0.84 1.99
N ILE A 40 13.67 1.71 1.84
CA ILE A 40 12.82 2.19 2.94
C ILE A 40 11.83 1.12 3.40
N THR A 41 11.22 0.39 2.46
CA THR A 41 10.22 -0.63 2.78
C THR A 41 10.81 -2.00 3.14
N GLY A 42 12.08 -2.24 2.81
CA GLY A 42 12.74 -3.54 2.97
C GLY A 42 12.20 -4.61 2.01
N LEU A 43 11.46 -4.22 0.98
CA LEU A 43 10.92 -5.13 -0.02
C LEU A 43 12.01 -5.60 -1.01
N GLN A 44 11.74 -6.70 -1.71
CA GLN A 44 12.63 -7.25 -2.72
C GLN A 44 11.95 -7.09 -4.09
N PRO A 45 12.69 -6.76 -5.17
CA PRO A 45 12.10 -6.53 -6.49
C PRO A 45 11.29 -7.73 -7.02
N GLU A 46 11.71 -8.94 -6.67
CA GLU A 46 11.01 -10.19 -6.97
C GLU A 46 9.65 -10.32 -6.24
N THR A 47 9.56 -9.86 -4.99
CA THR A 47 8.32 -9.93 -4.20
C THR A 47 7.36 -8.78 -4.49
N ILE A 48 7.81 -7.68 -5.12
CA ILE A 48 6.93 -6.56 -5.51
C ILE A 48 5.81 -7.06 -6.40
N ARG A 49 6.12 -7.88 -7.42
CA ARG A 49 5.13 -8.29 -8.42
C ARG A 49 4.05 -9.18 -7.82
N GLU A 50 4.42 -10.06 -6.89
CA GLU A 50 3.48 -10.86 -6.12
C GLU A 50 2.67 -9.99 -5.17
N SER A 51 3.34 -9.08 -4.46
CA SER A 51 2.71 -8.20 -3.47
C SER A 51 1.79 -7.16 -4.09
N ALA A 52 2.04 -6.72 -5.33
CA ALA A 52 1.18 -5.81 -6.09
C ALA A 52 -0.22 -6.38 -6.35
N THR A 53 -0.41 -7.70 -6.18
CA THR A 53 -1.74 -8.33 -6.22
C THR A 53 -2.52 -8.17 -4.91
N SER A 54 -1.87 -7.71 -3.84
CA SER A 54 -2.44 -7.54 -2.51
C SER A 54 -2.79 -6.08 -2.24
N SER A 55 -4.05 -5.80 -1.90
CA SER A 55 -4.52 -4.46 -1.57
C SER A 55 -3.78 -3.86 -0.35
N HIS A 56 -3.26 -4.70 0.55
CA HIS A 56 -2.46 -4.26 1.70
C HIS A 56 -1.10 -3.69 1.29
N PHE A 57 -0.49 -4.25 0.25
CA PHE A 57 0.74 -3.72 -0.31
C PHE A 57 0.50 -2.36 -0.98
N LEU A 58 -0.57 -2.28 -1.77
CA LEU A 58 -0.99 -1.04 -2.42
C LEU A 58 -1.25 0.08 -1.40
N LEU A 59 -1.88 -0.23 -0.27
CA LEU A 59 -2.03 0.68 0.86
C LEU A 59 -0.67 1.19 1.36
N GLY A 60 0.28 0.29 1.61
CA GLY A 60 1.63 0.66 2.07
C GLY A 60 2.40 1.54 1.07
N VAL A 61 2.21 1.33 -0.24
CA VAL A 61 2.77 2.21 -1.28
C VAL A 61 2.18 3.61 -1.18
N LEU A 62 0.85 3.73 -1.06
CA LEU A 62 0.20 5.03 -0.93
C LEU A 62 0.64 5.75 0.35
N GLU A 63 0.76 5.05 1.48
CA GLU A 63 1.24 5.61 2.75
C GLU A 63 2.68 6.09 2.68
N TYR A 64 3.55 5.36 1.97
CA TYR A 64 4.93 5.78 1.71
C TYR A 64 4.95 7.10 0.95
N VAL A 65 4.20 7.18 -0.15
CA VAL A 65 4.10 8.39 -0.97
C VAL A 65 3.49 9.54 -0.17
N ALA A 66 2.46 9.29 0.63
CA ALA A 66 1.80 10.31 1.43
C ALA A 66 2.71 10.94 2.50
N LYS A 67 3.79 10.26 2.90
CA LYS A 67 4.79 10.77 3.85
C LYS A 67 5.88 11.61 3.18
N ASP A 68 5.96 11.61 1.85
CA ASP A 68 7.00 12.28 1.09
C ASP A 68 6.39 13.38 0.20
N ASP A 69 6.55 14.63 0.64
CA ASP A 69 6.01 15.82 -0.04
C ASP A 69 6.58 16.01 -1.45
N GLU A 70 7.82 15.57 -1.71
CA GLU A 70 8.45 15.68 -3.02
C GLU A 70 7.84 14.69 -4.01
N LEU A 71 7.62 13.44 -3.59
CA LEU A 71 6.90 12.43 -4.35
C LEU A 71 5.47 12.84 -4.64
N LEU A 72 4.74 13.39 -3.66
CA LEU A 72 3.38 13.90 -3.86
C LEU A 72 3.34 14.99 -4.94
N LYS A 73 4.29 15.94 -4.91
CA LYS A 73 4.40 16.97 -5.96
C LYS A 73 4.74 16.35 -7.31
N ALA A 74 5.67 15.40 -7.35
CA ALA A 74 6.05 14.75 -8.60
C ALA A 74 4.86 14.01 -9.23
N ILE A 75 4.05 13.33 -8.43
CA ILE A 75 2.84 12.63 -8.88
C ILE A 75 1.77 13.61 -9.35
N ASP A 76 1.56 14.71 -8.62
CA ASP A 76 0.65 15.77 -9.07
C ASP A 76 1.08 16.37 -10.41
N GLN A 77 2.38 16.56 -10.63
CA GLN A 77 2.88 17.13 -11.87
C GLN A 77 2.80 16.17 -13.05
N ASP A 78 3.20 14.91 -12.86
CA ASP A 78 3.31 13.90 -13.90
C ASP A 78 1.97 13.21 -14.20
N LEU A 79 1.31 12.69 -13.15
CA LEU A 79 0.06 11.94 -13.27
C LEU A 79 -1.18 12.82 -13.15
N LYS A 80 -1.03 14.10 -12.76
CA LYS A 80 -2.16 15.02 -12.51
C LYS A 80 -3.13 14.47 -11.44
N ILE A 81 -2.59 13.70 -10.49
CA ILE A 81 -3.32 13.14 -9.37
C ILE A 81 -3.14 14.06 -8.16
N ARG A 82 -4.25 14.57 -7.62
CA ARG A 82 -4.23 15.42 -6.43
C ARG A 82 -3.74 14.61 -5.20
N PRO A 83 -2.93 15.18 -4.30
CA PRO A 83 -2.52 14.51 -3.07
C PRO A 83 -3.72 14.10 -2.19
N ALA A 84 -4.82 14.87 -2.23
CA ALA A 84 -6.06 14.51 -1.55
C ALA A 84 -6.69 13.19 -2.04
N ALA A 85 -6.52 12.83 -3.32
CA ALA A 85 -7.02 11.57 -3.86
C ALA A 85 -6.19 10.38 -3.33
N ILE A 86 -4.88 10.56 -3.15
CA ILE A 86 -4.00 9.56 -2.52
C ILE A 86 -4.43 9.30 -1.08
N LEU A 87 -4.68 10.37 -0.31
CA LEU A 87 -5.17 10.25 1.06
C LEU A 87 -6.54 9.56 1.13
N ALA A 88 -7.47 9.90 0.22
CA ALA A 88 -8.76 9.22 0.14
C ALA A 88 -8.59 7.72 -0.17
N ALA A 89 -7.72 7.37 -1.11
CA ALA A 89 -7.44 5.98 -1.44
C ALA A 89 -6.86 5.19 -0.25
N ILE A 90 -5.99 5.80 0.57
CA ILE A 90 -5.51 5.20 1.83
C ILE A 90 -6.67 4.86 2.75
N VAL A 91 -7.64 5.77 2.91
CA VAL A 91 -8.82 5.54 3.76
C VAL A 91 -9.69 4.41 3.21
N HIS A 92 -9.86 4.29 1.90
CA HIS A 92 -10.67 3.23 1.27
C HIS A 92 -9.98 1.86 1.23
N LEU A 93 -8.64 1.82 1.17
CA LEU A 93 -7.85 0.59 1.21
C LEU A 93 -7.53 0.15 2.63
N SER A 94 -7.51 1.09 3.58
CA SER A 94 -7.42 0.76 5.00
C SER A 94 -8.59 -0.14 5.35
N PRO A 95 -8.36 -1.24 6.07
CA PRO A 95 -9.46 -1.94 6.68
C PRO A 95 -10.12 -0.94 7.65
N GLU A 96 -11.39 -0.63 7.45
CA GLU A 96 -12.23 -0.19 8.56
C GLU A 96 -11.97 -1.19 9.71
N PRO A 97 -11.88 -0.75 10.98
CA PRO A 97 -11.84 -1.66 12.13
C PRO A 97 -13.19 -2.38 12.28
N GLU A 98 -13.63 -3.08 11.24
CA GLU A 98 -14.62 -4.13 11.34
C GLU A 98 -13.95 -5.28 12.08
N GLU A 99 -14.40 -5.47 13.32
CA GLU A 99 -14.11 -6.58 14.22
C GLU A 99 -13.85 -7.90 13.48
N LYS A 100 -12.57 -8.28 13.37
CA LYS A 100 -12.18 -9.68 13.14
C LYS A 100 -10.90 -9.97 13.92
N PRO A 101 -10.96 -10.73 15.04
CA PRO A 101 -9.79 -10.98 15.85
C PRO A 101 -8.77 -11.78 15.03
N LEU A 102 -7.53 -11.28 15.02
CA LEU A 102 -6.28 -12.04 14.97
C LEU A 102 -6.33 -13.31 14.11
N ASN A 103 -6.09 -13.24 12.80
CA ASN A 103 -5.68 -14.44 12.05
C ASN A 103 -5.01 -14.12 10.70
N ALA A 104 -3.83 -13.50 10.75
CA ALA A 104 -2.81 -13.70 9.72
C ALA A 104 -1.49 -14.00 10.44
N LYS A 105 -1.08 -15.27 10.31
CA LYS A 105 0.08 -15.92 10.91
C LYS A 105 1.29 -14.99 10.99
N VAL A 106 1.65 -14.57 12.21
CA VAL A 106 3.05 -14.36 12.57
C VAL A 106 3.75 -15.71 12.40
N ALA A 107 4.60 -15.80 11.39
CA ALA A 107 5.59 -16.86 11.31
C ALA A 107 6.63 -16.59 12.41
N ALA A 108 6.51 -17.30 13.54
CA ALA A 108 7.62 -17.83 14.34
C ALA A 108 7.14 -18.50 15.66
N THR A 109 6.81 -19.79 15.57
CA THR A 109 7.27 -20.90 16.47
C THR A 109 6.86 -20.94 17.97
N PRO A 110 6.89 -22.12 18.63
CA PRO A 110 5.69 -22.76 19.18
C PRO A 110 5.56 -22.72 20.70
N GLN A 111 4.34 -22.98 21.12
CA GLN A 111 3.79 -22.82 22.46
C GLN A 111 4.32 -23.91 23.43
N LEU A 112 4.82 -23.47 24.59
CA LEU A 112 5.23 -24.33 25.71
C LEU A 112 4.03 -25.10 26.28
N PRO A 113 4.10 -26.44 26.45
CA PRO A 113 3.05 -27.18 27.12
C PRO A 113 3.12 -26.93 28.64
N ARG A 114 2.24 -26.07 29.16
CA ARG A 114 1.99 -25.96 30.60
C ARG A 114 1.14 -27.14 31.06
N ARG A 115 1.78 -28.27 31.39
CA ARG A 115 1.11 -29.39 32.06
C ARG A 115 1.01 -29.08 33.56
N ASN A 116 -0.10 -28.49 33.99
CA ASN A 116 -0.50 -28.50 35.39
C ASN A 116 -1.38 -29.74 35.65
N LEU A 117 -0.88 -30.69 36.44
CA LEU A 117 -1.72 -31.65 37.16
C LEU A 117 -1.30 -31.61 38.63
N PHE A 118 -1.99 -30.77 39.40
CA PHE A 118 -2.07 -30.91 40.84
C PHE A 118 -3.05 -32.05 41.14
N HIS A 119 -2.62 -33.06 41.88
CA HIS A 119 -3.44 -33.78 42.86
C HIS A 119 -2.54 -34.38 43.95
#